data_AF-A0A498GUN1-F1
#
_entry.id   AF-A0A498GUN1-F1
#
_cell.length_a   1.000
_cell.length_b   1.000
_cell.length_c   1.000
_cell.angle_alpha   90.00
_cell.angle_beta   90.00
_cell.angle_gamma   90.00
#
_symmetry.space_group_name_H-M   'P 1'
#
loop_
_entity.id
_entity.type
_entity.pdbx_description
1 polymer ?
#
loop_
_entity_poly.entity_id
_entity_poly.type
_entity_poly.pdbx_seq_one_letter_code
_entity_poly.pdbx_strand_id
1 'polypeptide(L)'
;MERDGMTWEYQEQITGNEAVLFRNFIDLQAGNDDNFVNAWEILKAETALRDQMEEALKTRPDVKLNGTSDPVKATNIDFWLSREALGKVGKNLSITNSASVSYIFEKELRQDANIWLLGTPYSNVTITLPADFDIKKTAGLDNKSQDFGNNRTVLKGSFGPQKNITLWISENESSIAGPEGGNGSVEQDAGSKNKEGINKTGNAGEIAEVGKPSGSFKDIFTQFYLSTKS
;
A
#
# COMPACT_ATOMS: atom_id res chain seq x y z
N MET A 1 -20.45 4.72 0.63
CA MET A 1 -19.08 5.25 0.47
C MET A 1 -18.87 6.24 1.60
N GLU A 2 -17.95 5.95 2.50
CA GLU A 2 -17.61 6.82 3.63
C GLU A 2 -16.81 8.02 3.11
N ARG A 3 -17.21 9.24 3.51
CA ARG A 3 -16.61 10.49 3.01
C ARG A 3 -15.13 10.62 3.37
N ASP A 4 -14.73 10.06 4.51
CA ASP A 4 -13.41 10.29 5.11
C ASP A 4 -12.45 9.11 4.97
N GLY A 5 -12.85 8.07 4.22
CA GLY A 5 -12.03 6.86 4.08
C GLY A 5 -10.96 7.00 3.01
N MET A 6 -9.83 6.31 3.15
CA MET A 6 -8.79 6.17 2.13
C MET A 6 -8.70 4.71 1.71
N THR A 7 -8.48 4.44 0.44
CA THR A 7 -8.18 3.06 -0.03
C THR A 7 -6.78 3.03 -0.61
N TRP A 8 -6.04 1.98 -0.30
CA TRP A 8 -4.84 1.64 -1.07
C TRP A 8 -5.02 0.25 -1.69
N GLU A 9 -4.56 0.11 -2.91
CA GLU A 9 -4.55 -1.16 -3.65
C GLU A 9 -3.10 -1.39 -4.05
N TYR A 10 -2.55 -2.54 -3.70
CA TYR A 10 -1.18 -2.86 -4.08
C TYR A 10 -1.11 -4.17 -4.84
N GLN A 11 -0.18 -4.21 -5.78
CA GLN A 11 0.12 -5.40 -6.58
C GLN A 11 1.54 -5.84 -6.30
N GLU A 12 1.69 -7.13 -6.00
CA GLU A 12 2.97 -7.72 -5.67
C GLU A 12 3.26 -8.90 -6.60
N GLN A 13 4.44 -8.86 -7.21
CA GLN A 13 4.93 -9.94 -8.06
C GLN A 13 5.85 -10.87 -7.27
N ILE A 14 5.51 -12.15 -7.26
CA ILE A 14 6.29 -13.24 -6.68
C ILE A 14 6.92 -14.01 -7.84
N THR A 15 8.24 -14.22 -7.82
CA THR A 15 8.99 -14.78 -8.96
C THR A 15 9.92 -15.93 -8.56
N GLY A 16 10.30 -16.76 -9.54
CA GLY A 16 11.34 -17.78 -9.35
C GLY A 16 11.00 -18.78 -8.25
N ASN A 17 11.94 -18.99 -7.33
CA ASN A 17 11.76 -19.94 -6.22
C ASN A 17 10.68 -19.50 -5.22
N GLU A 18 10.49 -18.19 -5.02
CA GLU A 18 9.41 -17.67 -4.16
C GLU A 18 8.04 -18.07 -4.72
N ALA A 19 7.89 -18.11 -6.06
CA ALA A 19 6.64 -18.51 -6.69
C ALA A 19 6.34 -20.00 -6.50
N VAL A 20 7.37 -20.85 -6.45
CA VAL A 20 7.23 -22.27 -6.09
C VAL A 20 6.79 -22.40 -4.64
N LEU A 21 7.48 -21.71 -3.73
CA LEU A 21 7.16 -21.76 -2.30
C LEU A 21 5.76 -21.21 -1.99
N PHE A 22 5.32 -20.16 -2.70
CA PHE A 22 3.99 -19.59 -2.54
C PHE A 22 2.89 -20.57 -2.99
N ARG A 23 3.08 -21.27 -4.12
CA ARG A 23 2.16 -22.35 -4.54
C ARG A 23 2.13 -23.49 -3.53
N ASN A 24 3.31 -23.85 -3.00
CA ASN A 24 3.43 -24.88 -1.97
C ASN A 24 2.70 -24.48 -0.69
N PHE A 25 2.76 -23.21 -0.30
CA PHE A 25 1.98 -22.69 0.82
C PHE A 25 0.47 -22.80 0.58
N ILE A 26 -0.01 -22.46 -0.63
CA ILE A 26 -1.44 -22.60 -0.96
C ILE A 26 -1.85 -24.07 -0.87
N ASP A 27 -1.10 -24.98 -1.49
CA ASP A 27 -1.39 -26.42 -1.47
C ASP A 27 -1.37 -27.00 -0.04
N LEU A 28 -0.38 -26.64 0.78
CA LEU A 28 -0.26 -27.13 2.16
C LEU A 28 -1.30 -26.54 3.12
N GLN A 29 -1.57 -25.24 3.04
CA GLN A 29 -2.38 -24.53 4.05
C GLN A 29 -3.86 -24.47 3.68
N ALA A 30 -4.17 -24.49 2.38
CA ALA A 30 -5.54 -24.41 1.88
C ALA A 30 -6.01 -25.69 1.15
N GLY A 31 -5.08 -26.55 0.76
CA GLY A 31 -5.31 -27.76 -0.02
C GLY A 31 -5.17 -29.06 0.75
N ASN A 32 -4.76 -30.09 0.00
CA ASN A 32 -4.63 -31.47 0.44
C ASN A 32 -3.20 -32.01 0.28
N ASP A 33 -2.22 -31.15 0.00
CA ASP A 33 -0.81 -31.49 -0.20
C ASP A 33 -0.59 -32.50 -1.35
N ASP A 34 -1.31 -32.32 -2.46
CA ASP A 34 -1.23 -33.19 -3.64
C ASP A 34 -0.28 -32.69 -4.74
N ASN A 35 0.51 -31.64 -4.43
CA ASN A 35 1.41 -30.91 -5.33
C ASN A 35 0.69 -30.18 -6.47
N PHE A 36 -0.59 -29.86 -6.33
CA PHE A 36 -1.38 -29.16 -7.33
C PHE A 36 -2.33 -28.13 -6.73
N VAL A 37 -2.15 -26.86 -7.10
CA VAL A 37 -3.05 -25.77 -6.69
C VAL A 37 -4.28 -25.70 -7.58
N ASN A 38 -5.47 -25.85 -7.01
CA ASN A 38 -6.75 -25.67 -7.69
C ASN A 38 -7.46 -24.36 -7.27
N ALA A 39 -8.58 -24.05 -7.96
CA ALA A 39 -9.29 -22.79 -7.74
C ALA A 39 -9.94 -22.69 -6.35
N TRP A 40 -10.31 -23.83 -5.74
CA TRP A 40 -10.89 -23.86 -4.41
C TRP A 40 -9.84 -23.56 -3.33
N GLU A 41 -8.61 -24.02 -3.52
CA GLU A 41 -7.48 -23.71 -2.64
C GLU A 41 -7.06 -22.26 -2.73
N ILE A 42 -7.13 -21.67 -3.92
CA ILE A 42 -6.96 -20.22 -4.08
C ILE A 42 -7.96 -19.45 -3.22
N LEU A 43 -9.26 -19.77 -3.31
CA LEU A 43 -10.30 -19.07 -2.56
C LEU A 43 -10.10 -19.18 -1.04
N LYS A 44 -9.70 -20.35 -0.57
CA LYS A 44 -9.36 -20.58 0.85
C LYS A 44 -8.11 -19.81 1.26
N ALA A 45 -7.08 -19.77 0.42
CA ALA A 45 -5.86 -19.03 0.69
C ALA A 45 -6.12 -17.51 0.74
N GLU A 46 -6.96 -16.97 -0.15
CA GLU A 46 -7.41 -15.57 -0.09
C GLU A 46 -8.09 -15.25 1.25
N THR A 47 -8.97 -16.14 1.71
CA THR A 47 -9.63 -16.02 3.03
C THR A 47 -8.60 -16.03 4.17
N ALA A 48 -7.67 -16.98 4.16
CA ALA A 48 -6.63 -17.07 5.19
C ALA A 48 -5.72 -15.82 5.22
N LEU A 49 -5.28 -15.34 4.05
CA LEU A 49 -4.45 -14.14 3.93
C LEU A 49 -5.17 -12.89 4.43
N ARG A 50 -6.47 -12.76 4.11
CA ARG A 50 -7.29 -11.65 4.62
C ARG A 50 -7.35 -11.65 6.14
N ASP A 51 -7.73 -12.78 6.74
CA ASP A 51 -7.91 -12.88 8.18
C ASP A 51 -6.59 -12.61 8.92
N GLN A 52 -5.46 -13.04 8.34
CA GLN A 52 -4.12 -12.77 8.88
C GLN A 52 -3.71 -11.31 8.76
N MET A 53 -4.00 -10.68 7.62
CA MET A 53 -3.73 -9.26 7.43
C MET A 53 -4.54 -8.42 8.42
N GLU A 54 -5.80 -8.78 8.65
CA GLU A 54 -6.64 -8.11 9.65
C GLU A 54 -6.00 -8.14 11.05
N GLU A 55 -5.50 -9.31 11.49
CA GLU A 55 -4.79 -9.44 12.76
C GLU A 55 -3.45 -8.71 12.77
N ALA A 56 -2.70 -8.75 11.67
CA ALA A 56 -1.43 -8.05 11.53
C ALA A 56 -1.61 -6.53 11.71
N LEU A 57 -2.65 -5.94 11.10
CA LEU A 57 -2.94 -4.51 11.18
C LEU A 57 -3.33 -4.04 12.59
N LYS A 58 -3.96 -4.90 13.40
CA LYS A 58 -4.31 -4.59 14.80
C LYS A 58 -3.06 -4.33 15.65
N THR A 59 -1.99 -5.07 15.39
CA THR A 59 -0.75 -4.97 16.17
C THR A 59 0.28 -4.07 15.50
N ARG A 60 0.25 -3.97 14.17
CA ARG A 60 1.26 -3.31 13.35
C ARG A 60 0.60 -2.57 12.20
N PRO A 61 0.04 -1.38 12.48
CA PRO A 61 -0.55 -0.54 11.47
C PRO A 61 0.48 -0.15 10.41
N ASP A 62 0.05 -0.19 9.15
CA ASP A 62 0.82 0.20 7.98
C ASP A 62 0.50 1.63 7.51
N VAL A 63 -0.54 2.24 8.07
CA VAL A 63 -0.91 3.64 7.83
C VAL A 63 -0.80 4.46 9.12
N LYS A 64 -0.25 5.67 8.99
CA LYS A 64 -0.23 6.69 10.04
C LYS A 64 -0.79 8.00 9.50
N LEU A 65 -1.61 8.65 10.30
CA LEU A 65 -2.07 10.01 10.09
C LEU A 65 -1.34 10.94 11.06
N ASN A 66 -0.64 11.94 10.53
CA ASN A 66 0.13 12.92 11.31
C ASN A 66 1.12 12.25 12.30
N GLY A 67 1.74 11.15 11.87
CA GLY A 67 2.73 10.41 12.64
C GLY A 67 2.17 9.37 13.64
N THR A 68 0.86 9.28 13.84
CA THR A 68 0.22 8.26 14.70
C THR A 68 -0.76 7.38 13.93
N SER A 69 -0.92 6.13 14.35
CA SER A 69 -1.93 5.19 13.83
C SER A 69 -3.20 5.14 14.67
N ASP A 70 -3.24 5.79 15.83
CA ASP A 70 -4.41 5.76 16.73
C ASP A 70 -5.72 6.17 16.05
N PRO A 71 -5.76 7.22 15.19
CA PRO A 71 -7.00 7.62 14.54
C PRO A 71 -7.26 6.88 13.22
N VAL A 72 -6.51 5.81 12.91
CA VAL A 72 -6.59 5.10 11.63
C VAL A 72 -7.13 3.69 11.86
N LYS A 73 -8.25 3.37 11.23
CA LYS A 73 -8.88 2.05 11.34
C LYS A 73 -9.03 1.39 9.97
N ALA A 74 -8.42 0.22 9.79
CA ALA A 74 -8.69 -0.62 8.63
C ALA A 74 -10.11 -1.21 8.74
N THR A 75 -10.88 -1.18 7.65
CA THR A 75 -12.30 -1.58 7.66
C THR A 75 -12.67 -2.61 6.61
N ASN A 76 -12.01 -2.60 5.45
CA ASN A 76 -12.19 -3.63 4.44
C ASN A 76 -10.83 -4.10 3.94
N ILE A 77 -10.62 -5.41 3.90
CA ILE A 77 -9.38 -6.04 3.46
C ILE A 77 -9.78 -7.12 2.46
N ASP A 78 -9.26 -7.01 1.24
CA ASP A 78 -9.53 -7.96 0.17
C ASP A 78 -8.21 -8.44 -0.43
N PHE A 79 -8.16 -9.72 -0.76
CA PHE A 79 -7.03 -10.40 -1.39
C PHE A 79 -7.51 -11.10 -2.65
N TRP A 80 -6.77 -10.92 -3.75
CA TRP A 80 -6.99 -11.59 -5.01
C TRP A 80 -5.71 -12.28 -5.45
N LEU A 81 -5.73 -13.61 -5.37
CA LEU A 81 -4.64 -14.43 -5.88
C LEU A 81 -4.83 -14.68 -7.37
N SER A 82 -3.75 -14.48 -8.11
CA SER A 82 -3.80 -14.65 -9.56
C SER A 82 -4.00 -16.11 -9.94
N ARG A 83 -4.73 -16.32 -11.05
CA ARG A 83 -4.88 -17.64 -11.69
C ARG A 83 -3.53 -18.23 -12.12
N GLU A 84 -2.48 -17.42 -12.19
CA GLU A 84 -1.10 -17.88 -12.38
C GLU A 84 -0.64 -18.85 -11.29
N ALA A 85 -1.23 -18.80 -10.09
CA ALA A 85 -0.96 -19.75 -9.02
C ALA A 85 -1.44 -21.17 -9.33
N LEU A 86 -2.38 -21.36 -10.28
CA LEU A 86 -3.00 -22.66 -10.56
C LEU A 86 -2.03 -23.70 -11.15
N GLY A 87 -2.29 -24.94 -10.76
CA GLY A 87 -1.66 -26.16 -11.21
C GLY A 87 -0.46 -26.56 -10.37
N LYS A 88 0.46 -27.32 -10.98
CA LYS A 88 1.60 -27.92 -10.27
C LYS A 88 2.40 -26.91 -9.44
N VAL A 89 2.68 -27.27 -8.19
CA VAL A 89 3.45 -26.44 -7.23
C VAL A 89 4.85 -26.09 -7.75
N GLY A 90 5.54 -27.05 -8.39
CA GLY A 90 6.91 -26.87 -8.90
C GLY A 90 7.10 -25.86 -10.04
N LYS A 91 6.05 -25.14 -10.46
CA LYS A 91 6.15 -24.07 -11.47
C LYS A 91 6.86 -22.86 -10.87
N ASN A 92 7.91 -22.37 -11.54
CA ASN A 92 8.64 -21.16 -11.17
C ASN A 92 8.17 -19.89 -11.89
N LEU A 93 7.07 -19.99 -12.65
CA LEU A 93 6.46 -18.84 -13.33
C LEU A 93 5.95 -17.83 -12.30
N SER A 94 6.10 -16.55 -12.63
CA SER A 94 5.68 -15.44 -11.78
C SER A 94 4.19 -15.48 -11.46
N ILE A 95 3.84 -14.95 -10.29
CA ILE A 95 2.47 -14.75 -9.84
C ILE A 95 2.33 -13.29 -9.45
N THR A 96 1.36 -12.58 -10.01
CA THR A 96 1.07 -11.19 -9.67
C THR A 96 -0.22 -11.13 -8.87
N ASN A 97 -0.12 -10.99 -7.56
CA ASN A 97 -1.29 -10.92 -6.67
C ASN A 97 -1.65 -9.46 -6.39
N SER A 98 -2.90 -9.23 -6.00
CA SER A 98 -3.41 -7.91 -5.67
C SER A 98 -4.12 -7.94 -4.33
N ALA A 99 -3.97 -6.89 -3.53
CA ALA A 99 -4.76 -6.71 -2.32
C ALA A 99 -5.25 -5.26 -2.21
N SER A 100 -6.37 -5.09 -1.54
CA SER A 100 -6.96 -3.78 -1.24
C SER A 100 -7.21 -3.67 0.25
N VAL A 101 -6.86 -2.51 0.82
CA VAL A 101 -7.28 -2.16 2.18
C VAL A 101 -7.93 -0.78 2.17
N SER A 102 -9.09 -0.70 2.80
CA SER A 102 -9.76 0.56 3.08
C SER A 102 -9.56 0.94 4.54
N TYR A 103 -9.29 2.22 4.76
CA TYR A 103 -9.07 2.82 6.06
C TYR A 103 -10.08 3.94 6.29
N ILE A 104 -10.53 4.11 7.52
CA ILE A 104 -11.28 5.28 7.99
C ILE A 104 -10.38 6.06 8.95
N PHE A 105 -10.46 7.39 8.88
CA PHE A 105 -9.86 8.27 9.87
C PHE A 105 -10.91 8.69 10.90
N GLU A 106 -10.73 8.29 12.17
CA GLU A 106 -11.67 8.60 13.25
C GLU A 106 -11.61 10.07 13.69
N LYS A 107 -10.53 10.77 13.33
CA LYS A 107 -10.38 12.21 13.52
C LYS A 107 -10.54 12.91 12.18
N GLU A 108 -11.21 14.05 12.20
CA GLU A 108 -11.30 14.95 11.05
C GLU A 108 -9.89 15.26 10.52
N LEU A 109 -9.74 15.10 9.22
CA LEU A 109 -8.53 15.45 8.51
C LEU A 109 -8.39 16.97 8.53
N ARG A 110 -7.28 17.47 9.07
CA ARG A 110 -6.98 18.89 9.07
C ARG A 110 -6.53 19.34 7.68
N GLN A 111 -6.65 20.65 7.45
CA GLN A 111 -6.27 21.32 6.21
C GLN A 111 -4.81 21.07 5.78
N ASP A 112 -3.90 20.75 6.71
CA ASP A 112 -2.55 20.26 6.43
C ASP A 112 -2.30 18.95 7.16
N ALA A 113 -2.63 17.83 6.51
CA ALA A 113 -2.41 16.50 7.05
C ALA A 113 -1.31 15.77 6.28
N ASN A 114 -0.58 14.89 6.99
CA ASN A 114 0.28 13.91 6.34
C ASN A 114 -0.21 12.49 6.58
N ILE A 115 -0.21 11.69 5.51
CA ILE A 115 -0.49 10.26 5.54
C ILE A 115 0.81 9.54 5.20
N TRP A 116 1.24 8.68 6.11
CA TRP A 116 2.38 7.81 5.90
C TRP A 116 1.88 6.38 5.68
N LEU A 117 2.44 5.70 4.68
CA LEU A 117 2.12 4.33 4.30
C LEU A 117 3.38 3.47 4.31
N LEU A 118 3.28 2.22 4.75
CA LEU A 118 4.33 1.22 4.74
C LEU A 118 3.99 0.07 3.80
N GLY A 119 4.76 -0.15 2.74
CA GLY A 119 4.55 -1.25 1.80
C GLY A 119 5.80 -2.08 1.53
N THR A 120 5.76 -2.84 0.45
CA THR A 120 6.90 -3.63 -0.05
C THR A 120 7.73 -2.81 -1.03
N PRO A 121 9.07 -2.92 -1.04
CA PRO A 121 9.86 -2.27 -2.09
C PRO A 121 9.39 -2.66 -3.48
N TYR A 122 9.32 -1.68 -4.38
CA TYR A 122 9.03 -1.87 -5.81
C TYR A 122 7.65 -2.46 -6.14
N SER A 123 6.76 -2.63 -5.16
CA SER A 123 5.39 -3.02 -5.44
C SER A 123 4.62 -1.83 -6.02
N ASN A 124 3.71 -2.13 -6.94
CA ASN A 124 2.84 -1.11 -7.51
C ASN A 124 1.74 -0.79 -6.49
N VAL A 125 1.38 0.49 -6.41
CA VAL A 125 0.34 0.96 -5.50
C VAL A 125 -0.56 1.98 -6.19
N THR A 126 -1.86 1.86 -5.94
CA THR A 126 -2.89 2.83 -6.26
C THR A 126 -3.50 3.31 -4.96
N ILE A 127 -3.43 4.61 -4.70
CA ILE A 127 -3.94 5.24 -3.48
C ILE A 127 -5.09 6.16 -3.87
N THR A 128 -6.28 5.87 -3.35
CA THR A 128 -7.45 6.71 -3.51
C THR A 128 -7.66 7.51 -2.22
N LEU A 129 -7.44 8.83 -2.30
CA LEU A 129 -7.62 9.73 -1.16
C LEU A 129 -9.09 9.89 -0.78
N PRO A 130 -9.39 10.31 0.46
CA PRO A 130 -10.72 10.76 0.86
C PRO A 130 -11.30 11.81 -0.10
N ALA A 131 -12.63 11.90 -0.14
CA ALA A 131 -13.27 12.98 -0.90
C ALA A 131 -12.82 14.33 -0.33
N ASP A 132 -12.82 15.35 -1.17
CA ASP A 132 -12.52 16.72 -0.74
C ASP A 132 -11.05 16.99 -0.37
N PHE A 133 -10.13 16.04 -0.58
CA PHE A 133 -8.68 16.24 -0.35
C PHE A 133 -7.85 16.12 -1.63
N ASP A 134 -6.90 17.04 -1.77
CA ASP A 134 -5.90 17.09 -2.83
C ASP A 134 -4.49 16.80 -2.29
N ILE A 135 -3.64 16.29 -3.18
CA ILE A 135 -2.23 16.03 -2.88
C ILE A 135 -1.41 17.29 -3.12
N LYS A 136 -0.75 17.80 -2.08
CA LYS A 136 0.23 18.88 -2.20
C LYS A 136 1.63 18.37 -2.49
N LYS A 137 2.02 17.28 -1.84
CA LYS A 137 3.35 16.71 -1.98
C LYS A 137 3.33 15.21 -1.76
N THR A 138 4.28 14.51 -2.38
CA THR A 138 4.52 13.08 -2.24
C THR A 138 6.01 12.82 -2.06
N ALA A 139 6.38 11.87 -1.21
CA ALA A 139 7.74 11.35 -1.06
C ALA A 139 7.71 9.82 -1.01
N GLY A 140 8.73 9.15 -1.54
CA GLY A 140 8.85 7.68 -1.55
C GLY A 140 7.97 6.96 -2.57
N LEU A 141 7.26 7.69 -3.44
CA LEU A 141 6.48 7.16 -4.54
C LEU A 141 7.20 7.38 -5.87
N ASP A 142 7.65 6.28 -6.47
CA ASP A 142 8.31 6.26 -7.77
C ASP A 142 7.29 6.13 -8.92
N ASN A 143 7.68 6.57 -10.13
CA ASN A 143 6.84 6.51 -11.33
C ASN A 143 5.42 7.09 -11.14
N LYS A 144 5.33 8.16 -10.35
CA LYS A 144 4.07 8.80 -9.96
C LYS A 144 3.25 9.25 -11.16
N SER A 145 1.97 8.90 -11.14
CA SER A 145 0.92 9.52 -11.92
C SER A 145 -0.27 9.86 -11.02
N GLN A 146 -1.01 10.89 -11.38
CA GLN A 146 -2.20 11.33 -10.66
C GLN A 146 -3.37 11.39 -11.62
N ASP A 147 -4.51 10.90 -11.15
CA ASP A 147 -5.75 10.77 -11.89
C ASP A 147 -6.90 11.22 -10.97
N PHE A 148 -8.09 11.38 -11.55
CA PHE A 148 -9.28 11.77 -10.82
C PHE A 148 -10.41 10.79 -11.14
N GLY A 149 -10.79 9.98 -10.15
CA GLY A 149 -11.78 8.91 -10.30
C GLY A 149 -12.86 9.03 -9.24
N ASN A 150 -14.14 8.95 -9.64
CA ASN A 150 -15.28 8.98 -8.72
C ASN A 150 -15.27 10.19 -7.74
N ASN A 151 -14.91 11.38 -8.24
CA ASN A 151 -14.77 12.61 -7.47
C ASN A 151 -13.65 12.58 -6.40
N ARG A 152 -12.62 11.76 -6.60
CA ARG A 152 -11.54 11.56 -5.64
C ARG A 152 -10.19 11.56 -6.35
N THR A 153 -9.18 12.08 -5.67
CA THR A 153 -7.79 12.05 -6.14
C THR A 153 -7.26 10.62 -6.06
N VAL A 154 -6.81 10.09 -7.20
CA VAL A 154 -6.21 8.75 -7.32
C VAL A 154 -4.74 8.90 -7.70
N LEU A 155 -3.86 8.35 -6.89
CA LEU A 155 -2.41 8.39 -7.05
C LEU A 155 -1.90 7.00 -7.40
N LYS A 156 -1.18 6.85 -8.51
CA LYS A 156 -0.60 5.58 -8.95
C LYS A 156 0.92 5.68 -9.02
N GLY A 157 1.61 4.61 -8.67
CA GLY A 157 3.07 4.51 -8.81
C GLY A 157 3.59 3.25 -8.15
N SER A 158 4.84 3.26 -7.69
CA SER A 158 5.45 2.15 -6.98
C SER A 158 6.19 2.61 -5.73
N PHE A 159 6.24 1.76 -4.71
CA PHE A 159 7.06 2.03 -3.52
C PHE A 159 8.55 2.07 -3.88
N GLY A 160 9.25 3.08 -3.36
CA GLY A 160 10.71 3.12 -3.41
C GLY A 160 11.37 2.08 -2.48
N PRO A 161 12.71 1.98 -2.51
CA PRO A 161 13.46 1.01 -1.70
C PRO A 161 13.29 1.19 -0.19
N GLN A 162 12.93 2.39 0.27
CA GLN A 162 12.69 2.71 1.69
C GLN A 162 11.35 2.17 2.23
N LYS A 163 10.54 1.50 1.40
CA LYS A 163 9.30 0.83 1.79
C LYS A 163 8.18 1.76 2.27
N ASN A 164 8.35 3.07 2.19
CA ASN A 164 7.37 4.00 2.71
C ASN A 164 7.04 5.10 1.73
N ILE A 165 5.79 5.56 1.80
CA ILE A 165 5.28 6.70 1.07
C ILE A 165 4.78 7.70 2.10
N THR A 166 5.07 8.98 1.89
CA THR A 166 4.44 10.07 2.65
C THR A 166 3.69 10.97 1.69
N LEU A 167 2.42 11.20 1.98
CA LEU A 167 1.53 12.11 1.27
C LEU A 167 1.27 13.30 2.18
N TRP A 168 1.41 14.52 1.64
CA TRP A 168 0.91 15.73 2.28
C TRP A 168 -0.34 16.16 1.52
N ILE A 169 -1.45 16.25 2.24
CA ILE A 169 -2.77 16.51 1.68
C ILE A 169 -3.37 17.78 2.30
N SER A 170 -4.24 18.44 1.54
CA SER A 170 -5.10 19.51 2.03
C SER A 170 -6.50 19.37 1.51
N GLU A 171 -7.45 20.07 2.12
CA GLU A 171 -8.78 20.26 1.54
C GLU A 171 -8.65 20.86 0.13
N ASN A 172 -9.51 20.42 -0.78
CA ASN A 172 -9.58 20.92 -2.14
C ASN A 172 -10.32 22.26 -2.17
N GLU A 173 -9.94 23.16 -3.07
CA GLU A 173 -10.54 24.50 -3.13
C GLU A 173 -12.04 24.45 -3.49
N SER A 174 -12.49 23.37 -4.15
CA SER A 174 -13.89 23.15 -4.51
C SER A 174 -14.81 22.79 -3.35
N SER A 175 -14.29 22.24 -2.26
CA SER A 175 -15.07 21.94 -1.04
C SER A 175 -15.14 23.13 -0.08
N ILE A 176 -14.25 24.11 -0.26
CA ILE A 176 -14.26 25.40 0.44
C ILE A 176 -15.35 26.34 -0.12
N ALA A 177 -15.80 26.12 -1.37
CA ALA A 177 -16.76 26.97 -2.05
C ALA A 177 -18.23 26.69 -1.66
N GLY A 178 -18.63 27.12 -0.46
CA GLY A 178 -20.02 27.52 -0.17
C GLY A 178 -20.38 28.85 -0.87
N PRO A 179 -21.67 29.18 -1.06
CA PRO A 179 -22.06 30.28 -1.94
C PRO A 179 -21.81 31.63 -1.29
N GLU A 180 -20.75 32.32 -1.70
CA GLU A 180 -20.49 33.77 -1.65
C GLU A 180 -19.00 33.92 -2.02
N GLY A 181 -18.54 34.68 -3.01
CA GLY A 181 -19.03 35.89 -3.61
C GLY A 181 -17.84 36.84 -3.73
N GLY A 182 -17.41 37.16 -4.96
CA GLY A 182 -16.71 38.42 -5.24
C GLY A 182 -15.18 38.40 -5.38
N ASN A 183 -14.76 38.40 -6.65
CA ASN A 183 -13.75 39.27 -7.27
C ASN A 183 -12.29 39.30 -6.75
N GLY A 184 -11.40 38.98 -7.66
CA GLY A 184 -9.96 38.94 -7.46
C GLY A 184 -9.25 40.29 -7.45
N SER A 185 -7.93 40.22 -7.28
CA SER A 185 -6.99 41.07 -7.99
C SER A 185 -5.63 40.37 -8.07
N VAL A 186 -4.99 40.57 -9.21
CA VAL A 186 -3.64 40.12 -9.59
C VAL A 186 -2.65 41.18 -9.14
N GLU A 187 -1.48 40.79 -8.60
CA GLU A 187 -0.22 41.43 -9.00
C GLU A 187 1.04 40.62 -8.62
N GLN A 188 2.06 40.81 -9.45
CA GLN A 188 3.29 40.05 -9.59
C GLN A 188 4.46 40.58 -8.72
N ASP A 189 5.44 39.70 -8.56
CA ASP A 189 6.87 39.89 -8.87
C ASP A 189 7.92 39.91 -7.73
N ALA A 190 9.13 39.54 -8.16
CA ALA A 190 10.47 39.67 -7.59
C ALA A 190 11.04 38.45 -6.84
N GLY A 191 11.99 37.80 -7.53
CA GLY A 191 12.70 36.61 -7.05
C GLY A 191 14.00 36.85 -6.27
N SER A 192 14.65 35.74 -5.92
CA SER A 192 16.09 35.69 -5.70
C SER A 192 16.65 34.26 -5.80
N LYS A 193 17.76 34.15 -6.53
CA LYS A 193 18.61 32.96 -6.68
C LYS A 193 19.49 32.78 -5.44
N ASN A 194 19.81 31.54 -5.05
CA ASN A 194 21.17 30.98 -5.20
C ASN A 194 21.40 29.60 -4.54
N LYS A 195 21.99 28.72 -5.37
CA LYS A 195 23.15 27.84 -5.18
C LYS A 195 23.04 26.44 -4.53
N GLU A 196 23.54 25.52 -5.36
CA GLU A 196 23.90 24.12 -5.19
C GLU A 196 24.95 23.84 -4.11
N GLY A 197 24.92 22.61 -3.60
CA GLY A 197 26.04 21.93 -2.95
C GLY A 197 25.84 20.41 -2.97
N ILE A 198 26.61 19.72 -3.83
CA ILE A 198 26.69 18.26 -3.98
C ILE A 198 27.81 17.71 -3.08
N ASN A 199 27.62 16.53 -2.47
CA ASN A 199 28.57 15.38 -2.37
C ASN A 199 28.03 14.35 -1.34
N LYS A 200 27.63 13.14 -1.74
CA LYS A 200 28.39 11.89 -2.04
C LYS A 200 28.65 10.97 -0.81
N THR A 201 27.92 9.84 -0.86
CA THR A 201 28.35 8.43 -0.69
C THR A 201 28.84 7.90 0.66
N GLY A 202 28.24 6.78 1.10
CA GLY A 202 28.83 5.84 2.04
C GLY A 202 27.92 4.64 2.34
N ASN A 203 28.20 3.49 1.73
CA ASN A 203 27.60 2.19 2.03
C ASN A 203 27.86 1.76 3.48
N ALA A 204 26.88 1.11 4.10
CA ALA A 204 27.12 0.07 5.09
C ALA A 204 26.00 -0.97 4.97
N GLY A 205 26.38 -2.22 4.69
CA GLY A 205 25.45 -3.34 4.62
C GLY A 205 24.85 -3.59 6.00
N GLU A 206 23.54 -3.63 6.05
CA GLU A 206 22.80 -4.03 7.23
C GLU A 206 22.23 -5.42 6.97
N ILE A 207 22.64 -6.34 7.82
CA ILE A 207 22.15 -7.71 7.88
C ILE A 207 20.64 -7.58 8.12
N ALA A 208 19.83 -8.05 7.18
CA ALA A 208 18.39 -8.01 7.31
C ALA A 208 18.00 -8.88 8.52
N GLU A 209 17.73 -8.23 9.66
CA GLU A 209 16.85 -8.79 10.68
C GLU A 209 15.61 -9.29 9.95
N VAL A 210 15.15 -10.49 10.33
CA VAL A 210 13.86 -11.02 9.89
C VAL A 210 12.80 -10.05 10.42
N GLY A 211 12.55 -9.02 9.63
CA GLY A 211 11.63 -7.96 9.94
C GLY A 211 10.28 -8.62 10.13
N LYS A 212 9.67 -8.36 11.28
CA LYS A 212 8.27 -8.73 11.50
C LYS A 212 7.48 -8.20 10.28
N PRO A 213 6.45 -8.90 9.80
CA PRO A 213 5.82 -8.62 8.50
C PRO A 213 5.23 -7.22 8.35
N SER A 214 5.52 -6.48 7.27
CA SER A 214 4.59 -5.46 6.80
C SER A 214 3.34 -6.15 6.22
N GLY A 215 2.24 -5.44 5.97
CA GLY A 215 0.99 -6.02 5.45
C GLY A 215 1.05 -6.60 4.02
N SER A 216 2.21 -7.02 3.55
CA SER A 216 2.47 -7.50 2.20
C SER A 216 2.27 -9.00 2.04
N PHE A 217 2.02 -9.47 0.81
CA PHE A 217 1.88 -10.90 0.52
C PHE A 217 3.12 -11.66 0.94
N LYS A 218 4.32 -11.17 0.59
CA LYS A 218 5.57 -11.85 0.93
C LYS A 218 5.80 -11.91 2.42
N ASP A 219 5.46 -10.86 3.15
CA ASP A 219 5.70 -10.81 4.58
C ASP A 219 4.73 -11.72 5.36
N ILE A 220 3.45 -11.70 5.00
CA ILE A 220 2.43 -12.62 5.57
C ILE A 220 2.78 -14.07 5.22
N PHE A 221 3.13 -14.35 3.96
CA PHE A 221 3.60 -15.66 3.51
C PHE A 221 4.84 -16.12 4.29
N THR A 222 5.83 -15.24 4.46
CA THR A 222 7.10 -15.57 5.16
C THR A 222 6.83 -15.93 6.61
N GLN A 223 5.88 -15.25 7.28
CA GLN A 223 5.46 -15.65 8.62
C GLN A 223 4.92 -17.07 8.67
N PHE A 224 4.06 -17.46 7.72
CA PHE A 224 3.47 -18.81 7.70
C PHE A 224 4.49 -19.90 7.37
N TYR A 225 5.31 -19.67 6.36
CA TYR A 225 6.30 -20.65 5.94
C TYR A 225 7.36 -20.91 7.00
N LEU A 226 7.69 -19.89 7.82
CA LEU A 226 8.67 -20.02 8.90
C LEU A 226 8.05 -20.44 10.24
N SER A 227 6.80 -20.09 10.53
CA SER A 227 6.12 -20.49 11.79
C SER A 227 5.72 -21.96 11.80
N THR A 228 5.45 -22.56 10.64
CA THR A 228 5.12 -23.99 10.49
C THR A 228 6.33 -24.93 10.60
N LYS A 229 7.56 -24.39 10.74
CA LYS A 229 8.80 -25.16 10.96
C LYS A 229 9.26 -25.19 12.43
N SER A 230 8.43 -24.73 13.38
CA SER A 230 8.74 -24.75 14.82
C SER A 230 8.08 -25.88 15.57
#